data_AF-A0AAW9QDY9-F1
#
_entry.id   AF-A0AAW9QDY9-F1
#
_cell.length_a   1.000
_cell.length_b   1.000
_cell.length_c   1.000
_cell.angle_alpha   90.00
_cell.angle_beta   90.00
_cell.angle_gamma   90.00
#
_symmetry.space_group_name_H-M   'P 1'
#
loop_
_entity.id
_entity.type
_entity.pdbx_description
1 polymer ?
#
loop_
_entity_poly.entity_id
_entity_poly.type
_entity_poly.pdbx_seq_one_letter_code
_entity_poly.pdbx_strand_id
1 'polypeptide(L)'
;MVVKKLVVYIALLAATAHAGAVSCIGVPKGVSLDGETGDVLVEEISPMRWARLCSIRNDANGITASVCKGYLSALLAAQASGRSVMTYTRSTVECGAHPPWQFLQGFYFLTLLN
;
A
#
# COMPACT_ATOMS: atom_id res chain seq x y z
N MET A 1 41.79 -24.93 -2.06
CA MET A 1 40.40 -25.42 -2.22
C MET A 1 39.39 -24.83 -1.22
N VAL A 2 39.81 -24.17 -0.14
CA VAL A 2 38.92 -23.64 0.92
C VAL A 2 38.17 -22.37 0.50
N VAL A 3 38.83 -21.45 -0.23
CA VAL A 3 38.24 -20.17 -0.68
C VAL A 3 37.02 -20.35 -1.58
N LYS A 4 37.03 -21.36 -2.47
CA LYS A 4 35.92 -21.63 -3.39
C LYS A 4 34.64 -22.09 -2.67
N LYS A 5 34.77 -22.79 -1.53
CA LYS A 5 33.62 -23.22 -0.72
C LYS A 5 33.03 -22.05 0.08
N LEU A 6 33.86 -21.10 0.52
CA LEU A 6 33.41 -19.95 1.31
C LEU A 6 32.50 -18.99 0.51
N VAL A 7 32.81 -18.78 -0.77
CA VAL A 7 32.01 -17.92 -1.66
C VAL A 7 30.59 -18.45 -1.87
N VAL A 8 30.43 -19.77 -1.92
CA VAL A 8 29.11 -20.42 -2.06
C VAL A 8 28.26 -20.20 -0.80
N TYR A 9 28.85 -20.29 0.39
CA TYR A 9 28.13 -20.04 1.65
C TYR A 9 27.67 -18.58 1.80
N ILE A 10 28.49 -17.61 1.39
CA ILE A 10 28.12 -16.18 1.43
C ILE A 10 26.99 -15.88 0.44
N ALA A 11 26.98 -16.53 -0.74
CA ALA A 11 25.90 -16.37 -1.72
C ALA A 11 24.56 -16.95 -1.24
N LEU A 12 24.56 -18.02 -0.43
CA LEU A 12 23.34 -18.62 0.14
C LEU A 12 22.72 -17.78 1.27
N LEU A 13 23.52 -16.99 1.99
CA LEU A 13 23.04 -16.11 3.07
C LEU A 13 22.42 -14.80 2.55
N ALA A 14 22.70 -14.40 1.30
CA ALA A 14 22.16 -13.19 0.70
C ALA A 14 20.72 -13.35 0.15
N ALA A 15 20.18 -14.57 0.13
CA ALA A 15 18.90 -14.88 -0.53
C ALA A 15 17.65 -14.75 0.37
N THR A 16 17.77 -14.23 1.59
CA THR A 16 16.64 -14.20 2.55
C THR A 16 16.02 -12.83 2.79
N ALA A 17 16.12 -11.90 1.83
CA ALA A 17 15.27 -10.70 1.83
C ALA A 17 13.82 -11.09 1.45
N HIS A 18 13.09 -11.68 2.40
CA HIS A 18 11.65 -11.88 2.24
C HIS A 18 10.97 -10.51 2.29
N ALA A 19 10.21 -10.17 1.25
CA ALA A 19 9.28 -9.07 1.30
C ALA A 19 8.23 -9.36 2.38
N GLY A 20 8.33 -8.67 3.51
CA GLY A 20 7.34 -8.75 4.59
C GLY A 20 6.03 -8.09 4.17
N ALA A 21 4.92 -8.52 4.76
CA ALA A 21 3.68 -7.75 4.68
C ALA A 21 3.81 -6.53 5.59
N VAL A 22 3.65 -5.33 5.05
CA VAL A 22 3.63 -4.08 5.83
C VAL A 22 2.19 -3.60 5.90
N SER A 23 1.73 -3.32 7.13
CA SER A 23 0.41 -2.76 7.40
C SER A 23 0.50 -1.33 7.93
N CYS A 24 -0.29 -0.42 7.37
CA CYS A 24 -0.41 0.96 7.83
C CYS A 24 -1.78 1.15 8.46
N ILE A 25 -1.81 1.79 9.64
CA ILE A 25 -3.06 2.01 10.40
C ILE A 25 -3.22 3.50 10.67
N GLY A 26 -4.39 4.03 10.34
CA GLY A 26 -4.73 5.41 10.68
C GLY A 26 -6.12 5.79 10.21
N VAL A 27 -6.62 6.92 10.69
CA VAL A 27 -7.83 7.54 10.16
C VAL A 27 -7.48 8.17 8.81
N PRO A 28 -8.13 7.78 7.71
CA PRO A 28 -7.84 8.36 6.41
C PRO A 28 -8.30 9.82 6.37
N LYS A 29 -7.44 10.69 5.83
CA LYS A 29 -7.75 12.10 5.59
C LYS A 29 -7.53 12.46 4.13
N GLY A 30 -8.29 13.45 3.64
CA GLY A 30 -8.19 13.94 2.27
C GLY A 30 -8.49 12.88 1.20
N VAL A 31 -9.41 11.95 1.49
CA VAL A 31 -9.85 10.94 0.52
C VAL A 31 -10.47 11.65 -0.69
N SER A 32 -9.86 11.46 -1.86
CA SER A 32 -10.19 12.20 -3.08
C SER A 32 -10.05 11.33 -4.33
N LEU A 33 -10.53 11.86 -5.46
CA LEU A 33 -10.43 11.26 -6.78
C LEU A 33 -9.67 12.19 -7.71
N ASP A 34 -8.73 11.62 -8.45
CA ASP A 34 -8.14 12.28 -9.61
C ASP A 34 -9.17 12.34 -10.74
N GLY A 35 -9.52 13.54 -11.21
CA GLY A 35 -10.54 13.72 -12.25
C GLY A 35 -10.12 13.21 -13.63
N GLU A 36 -8.82 13.17 -13.91
CA GLU A 36 -8.27 12.76 -15.21
C GLU A 36 -8.12 11.24 -15.29
N THR A 37 -7.68 10.61 -14.20
CA THR A 37 -7.37 9.17 -14.19
C THR A 37 -8.40 8.31 -13.44
N GLY A 38 -9.22 8.92 -12.57
CA GLY A 38 -10.10 8.20 -11.66
C GLY A 38 -9.35 7.52 -10.51
N ASP A 39 -8.12 7.92 -10.22
CA ASP A 39 -7.35 7.32 -9.14
C ASP A 39 -7.84 7.78 -7.77
N VAL A 40 -7.95 6.83 -6.84
CA VAL A 40 -8.25 7.09 -5.43
C VAL A 40 -6.98 7.53 -4.73
N LEU A 41 -7.01 8.76 -4.22
CA LEU A 41 -5.93 9.42 -3.49
C LEU A 41 -6.32 9.53 -2.01
N VAL A 42 -5.35 9.32 -1.13
CA VAL A 42 -5.51 9.59 0.30
C VAL A 42 -4.35 10.46 0.76
N GLU A 43 -4.67 11.66 1.24
CA GLU A 43 -3.68 12.63 1.71
C GLU A 43 -2.87 12.09 2.89
N GLU A 44 -3.53 11.40 3.82
CA GLU A 44 -2.87 10.85 5.01
C GLU A 44 -3.54 9.56 5.49
N ILE A 45 -2.73 8.50 5.69
CA ILE A 45 -3.05 7.33 6.51
C ILE A 45 -1.77 6.99 7.28
N SER A 46 -1.67 7.49 8.51
CA SER A 46 -0.46 7.47 9.35
C SER A 46 0.49 6.28 9.13
N PRO A 47 1.79 6.49 8.87
CA PRO A 47 2.50 7.74 8.49
C PRO A 47 2.50 8.04 6.96
N MET A 48 1.73 7.31 6.17
CA MET A 48 1.71 7.44 4.71
C MET A 48 1.05 8.75 4.26
N ARG A 49 1.63 9.42 3.26
CA ARG A 49 1.15 10.70 2.72
C ARG A 49 0.93 10.67 1.21
N TRP A 50 -0.16 11.27 0.76
CA TRP A 50 -0.54 11.40 -0.66
C TRP A 50 -0.47 10.09 -1.43
N ALA A 51 -0.92 8.99 -0.83
CA ALA A 51 -0.87 7.69 -1.49
C ALA A 51 -1.96 7.55 -2.55
N ARG A 52 -1.57 7.02 -3.71
CA ARG A 52 -2.50 6.59 -4.76
C ARG A 52 -2.77 5.10 -4.57
N LEU A 53 -4.02 4.69 -4.36
CA LEU A 53 -4.30 3.30 -3.98
C LEU A 53 -4.68 2.42 -5.17
N CYS A 54 -5.64 2.88 -5.97
CA CYS A 54 -6.22 2.15 -7.11
C CYS A 54 -7.00 3.13 -8.01
N SER A 55 -7.56 2.66 -9.14
CA SER A 55 -8.42 3.47 -10.02
C SER A 55 -9.87 2.95 -10.03
N ILE A 56 -10.85 3.85 -10.04
CA ILE A 56 -12.27 3.51 -10.21
C ILE A 56 -12.69 3.38 -11.68
N ARG A 57 -11.81 3.74 -12.62
CA ARG A 57 -12.08 3.73 -14.07
C ARG A 57 -11.55 2.49 -14.76
N ASN A 58 -10.35 2.04 -14.39
CA ASN A 58 -9.70 0.87 -14.97
C ASN A 58 -8.95 0.08 -13.91
N ASP A 59 -8.53 -1.13 -14.26
CA ASP A 59 -7.68 -1.93 -13.40
C ASP A 59 -6.31 -1.25 -13.29
N ALA A 60 -5.85 -1.05 -12.06
CA ALA A 60 -4.62 -0.34 -11.75
C ALA A 60 -4.04 -0.86 -10.43
N ASN A 61 -2.71 -0.92 -10.32
CA ASN A 61 -2.02 -1.40 -9.12
C ASN A 61 -2.44 -2.83 -8.70
N GLY A 62 -2.82 -3.68 -9.66
CA GLY A 62 -3.32 -5.04 -9.40
C GLY A 62 -4.71 -5.10 -8.76
N ILE A 63 -5.43 -3.98 -8.66
CA ILE A 63 -6.78 -3.88 -8.12
C ILE A 63 -7.76 -3.59 -9.27
N THR A 64 -8.87 -4.32 -9.30
CA THR A 64 -9.91 -4.08 -10.30
C THR A 64 -10.71 -2.83 -9.99
N ALA A 65 -11.26 -2.19 -11.04
CA ALA A 65 -12.05 -0.97 -10.86
C ALA A 65 -13.26 -1.15 -9.91
N SER A 66 -13.88 -2.33 -9.91
CA SER A 66 -15.02 -2.65 -9.03
C SER A 66 -14.60 -2.75 -7.57
N VAL A 67 -13.47 -3.41 -7.27
CA VAL A 67 -12.91 -3.49 -5.92
C VAL A 67 -12.47 -2.11 -5.45
N CYS A 68 -11.86 -1.31 -6.33
CA CYS A 68 -11.44 0.04 -5.99
C CYS A 68 -12.60 0.95 -5.56
N LYS A 69 -13.77 0.85 -6.20
CA LYS A 69 -14.98 1.56 -5.78
C LYS A 69 -15.40 1.17 -4.36
N GLY A 70 -15.30 -0.11 -4.01
CA GLY A 70 -15.53 -0.59 -2.64
C GLY A 70 -14.55 0.01 -1.64
N TYR A 71 -13.26 0.07 -1.98
CA TYR A 71 -12.25 0.73 -1.14
C TYR A 71 -12.52 2.22 -0.97
N LEU A 72 -12.90 2.94 -2.03
CA LEU A 72 -13.30 4.34 -1.95
C LEU A 72 -14.45 4.55 -0.96
N SER A 73 -15.51 3.74 -1.06
CA SER A 73 -16.65 3.83 -0.14
C SER A 73 -16.24 3.58 1.31
N ALA A 74 -15.39 2.58 1.57
CA ALA A 74 -14.89 2.29 2.91
C ALA A 74 -14.02 3.43 3.47
N LEU A 75 -13.14 4.01 2.66
CA LEU A 75 -12.29 5.15 3.03
C LEU A 75 -13.11 6.39 3.35
N LEU A 76 -14.10 6.73 2.51
CA LEU A 76 -15.01 7.84 2.76
C LEU A 76 -15.81 7.65 4.05
N ALA A 77 -16.32 6.43 4.29
CA ALA A 77 -17.03 6.10 5.52
C ALA A 77 -16.11 6.20 6.75
N ALA A 78 -14.87 5.72 6.66
CA ALA A 78 -13.87 5.84 7.71
C ALA A 78 -13.56 7.29 8.05
N GLN A 79 -13.30 8.12 7.02
CA GLN A 79 -13.03 9.55 7.17
C GLN A 79 -14.23 10.27 7.84
N ALA A 80 -15.45 10.00 7.37
CA ALA A 80 -16.66 10.62 7.90
C ALA A 80 -16.99 10.21 9.35
N SER A 81 -16.61 8.99 9.75
CA SER A 81 -16.86 8.47 11.10
C SER A 81 -15.68 8.58 12.06
N GLY A 82 -14.54 9.13 11.62
CA GLY A 82 -13.32 9.19 12.42
C GLY A 82 -12.71 7.82 12.74
N ARG A 83 -13.07 6.78 11.98
CA ARG A 83 -12.60 5.41 12.20
C ARG A 83 -11.29 5.17 11.47
N SER A 84 -10.44 4.35 12.09
CA SER A 84 -9.19 3.93 11.47
C SER A 84 -9.42 2.87 10.39
N VAL A 85 -8.58 2.89 9.37
CA VAL A 85 -8.42 1.79 8.42
C VAL A 85 -7.05 1.15 8.60
N MET A 86 -6.94 -0.10 8.19
CA MET A 86 -5.67 -0.80 8.02
C MET A 86 -5.47 -1.14 6.55
N THR A 87 -4.37 -0.69 5.95
CA THR A 87 -3.98 -1.03 4.58
C THR A 87 -2.86 -2.06 4.60
N TYR A 88 -2.96 -3.11 3.78
CA TYR A 88 -1.92 -4.13 3.67
C TYR A 88 -1.19 -4.02 2.34
N THR A 89 0.14 -4.11 2.41
CA THR A 89 1.03 -4.06 1.25
C THR A 89 2.00 -5.25 1.25
N ARG A 90 2.32 -5.76 0.07
CA ARG A 90 3.44 -6.69 -0.15
C ARG A 90 4.70 -5.87 -0.49
N SER A 91 5.15 -5.07 0.47
CA SER A 91 6.27 -4.16 0.30
C SER A 91 7.22 -4.28 1.48
N THR A 92 8.53 -4.19 1.24
CA THR A 92 9.52 -4.01 2.30
C THR A 92 9.62 -2.55 2.76
N VAL A 93 8.93 -1.63 2.08
CA VAL A 93 8.97 -0.20 2.37
C VAL A 93 7.98 0.09 3.49
N GLU A 94 8.48 0.69 4.57
CA GLU A 94 7.64 1.16 5.66
C GLU A 94 6.66 2.24 5.19
N CYS A 95 5.50 2.32 5.83
CA CYS A 95 4.41 3.23 5.46
C CYS A 95 4.84 4.70 5.22
N GLY A 96 5.82 5.18 5.97
CA GLY A 96 6.28 6.58 5.91
C GLY A 96 7.34 6.83 4.84
N ALA A 97 7.92 5.76 4.30
CA ALA A 97 8.91 5.83 3.22
C ALA A 97 8.26 5.70 1.83
N HIS A 98 6.93 5.55 1.75
CA HIS A 98 6.20 5.55 0.49
C HIS A 98 6.28 6.91 -0.21
N PRO A 99 6.71 7.00 -1.48
CA PRO A 99 6.75 8.26 -2.20
C PRO A 99 5.34 8.86 -2.41
N PRO A 100 5.17 10.18 -2.22
CA PRO A 100 3.89 10.83 -2.44
C PRO A 100 3.47 10.77 -3.91
N TRP A 101 2.16 10.76 -4.16
CA TRP A 101 1.52 10.74 -5.48
C TRP A 101 1.76 9.48 -6.31
N GLN A 102 2.47 8.51 -5.77
CA GLN A 102 2.71 7.22 -6.42
C GLN A 102 1.73 6.15 -5.94
N PHE A 103 1.49 5.17 -6.81
CA PHE A 103 0.75 3.97 -6.45
C PHE A 103 1.42 3.28 -5.26
N LEU A 104 0.63 2.99 -4.22
CA LEU A 104 1.07 2.24 -3.06
C LEU A 104 1.44 0.83 -3.49
N GLN A 105 2.74 0.59 -3.63
CA GLN A 105 3.25 -0.64 -4.21
C GLN A 105 2.85 -1.86 -3.40
N GLY A 106 2.33 -2.86 -4.10
CA GLY A 106 1.90 -4.11 -3.49
C GLY A 106 0.67 -3.99 -2.60
N PHE A 107 -0.07 -2.88 -2.62
CA PHE A 107 -1.36 -2.76 -1.93
C PHE A 107 -2.35 -3.83 -2.41
N TYR A 108 -2.96 -4.58 -1.47
CA TYR A 108 -3.89 -5.67 -1.83
C TYR A 108 -5.12 -5.80 -0.93
N PHE A 109 -5.13 -5.17 0.24
CA PHE A 109 -6.25 -5.30 1.18
C PHE A 109 -6.44 -4.03 2.01
N LEU A 110 -7.71 -3.71 2.29
CA LEU A 110 -8.12 -2.62 3.17
C LEU A 110 -9.19 -3.10 4.15
N THR A 111 -8.98 -2.84 5.43
CA THR A 111 -9.91 -3.19 6.51
C THR A 111 -10.36 -1.93 7.24
N LEU A 112 -11.67 -1.79 7.45
CA LEU A 112 -12.21 -0.80 8.38
C LEU A 112 -12.12 -1.34 9.80
N LEU A 113 -11.48 -0.60 10.71
CA LEU A 113 -11.33 -1.00 12.11
C LEU A 113 -12.53 -0.50 12.94
N ASN A 114 -12.95 -1.30 13.92
CA ASN A 114 -14.05 -0.97 14.83
C ASN A 114 -13.62 0.02 15.91
#